data_AF-R6CMX4-F1
#
_entry.id   AF-R6CMX4-F1
#
_cell.length_a   1.000
_cell.length_b   1.000
_cell.length_c   1.000
_cell.angle_alpha   90.00
_cell.angle_beta   90.00
_cell.angle_gamma   90.00
#
_symmetry.space_group_name_H-M   'P 1'
#
loop_
_entity.id
_entity.type
_entity.pdbx_description
1 polymer ?
#
loop_
_entity_poly.entity_id
_entity_poly.type
_entity_poly.pdbx_seq_one_letter_code
_entity_poly.pdbx_strand_id
1 'polypeptide(L)'
;MNKKLVKEFLIITFVIMIIFWGGCALISQTFDITINNIFLRIMHIVGGFSPTIASYISLRRNSKVKNFKEWLKKIFDIKHNIGTYLLVVLFVLIYYLLGCLINGFEIGAPIFMILVIAPMMLVGGGNEEVGWRMILQPELEKKFGFNLATILTGITWWLWHFPIFFIKGTANMNMNYFLFGIMCLTLSYAMATIRKISEGVFPCILTHCLINGLSAIFVFNFSLLSCCVSLIATVVTSLIILNINKRYAS
;
A
#
# COMPACT_ATOMS: atom_id res chain seq x y z
N MET A 1 -20.16 0.02 9.69
CA MET A 1 -18.77 0.30 10.13
C MET A 1 -18.60 -0.04 11.61
N ASN A 2 -17.64 -0.89 11.96
CA ASN A 2 -17.21 -1.15 13.32
C ASN A 2 -16.22 -0.05 13.77
N LYS A 3 -16.73 0.98 14.44
CA LYS A 3 -15.94 2.14 14.91
C LYS A 3 -14.79 1.74 15.84
N LYS A 4 -15.02 0.76 16.73
CA LYS A 4 -14.02 0.29 17.70
C LYS A 4 -12.82 -0.32 16.98
N LEU A 5 -13.08 -1.24 16.04
CA LEU A 5 -12.03 -1.89 15.26
C LEU A 5 -11.18 -0.89 14.48
N VAL A 6 -11.82 0.08 13.80
CA VAL A 6 -11.10 1.12 13.04
C VAL A 6 -10.25 1.99 13.96
N LYS A 7 -10.80 2.44 15.10
CA LYS A 7 -10.07 3.27 16.06
C LYS A 7 -8.86 2.54 16.65
N GLU A 8 -9.03 1.29 17.08
CA GLU A 8 -7.93 0.48 17.62
C GLU A 8 -6.83 0.25 16.57
N PHE A 9 -7.22 -0.10 15.34
CA PHE A 9 -6.28 -0.28 14.24
C PHE A 9 -5.45 0.99 13.99
N LEU A 10 -6.11 2.13 13.80
CA LEU A 10 -5.41 3.40 13.51
C LEU A 10 -4.50 3.82 14.67
N ILE A 11 -4.97 3.74 15.92
CA ILE A 11 -4.13 4.11 17.08
C ILE A 11 -2.88 3.26 17.15
N ILE A 12 -3.01 1.92 17.05
CA ILE A 12 -1.84 1.03 17.15
C ILE A 12 -0.88 1.27 15.97
N THR A 13 -1.40 1.39 14.75
CA THR A 13 -0.59 1.67 13.55
C THR A 13 0.21 2.97 13.72
N PHE A 14 -0.44 4.07 14.09
CA PHE A 14 0.22 5.38 14.20
C PHE A 14 1.14 5.47 15.41
N VAL A 15 0.84 4.82 16.54
CA VAL A 15 1.73 4.78 17.69
C VAL A 15 3.02 4.03 17.36
N ILE A 16 2.94 2.85 16.75
CA ILE A 16 4.14 2.10 16.32
C ILE A 16 4.91 2.92 15.27
N MET A 17 4.22 3.50 14.30
CA MET A 17 4.86 4.33 13.27
C MET A 17 5.61 5.54 13.86
N ILE A 18 5.00 6.30 14.79
CA ILE A 18 5.66 7.45 15.42
C ILE A 18 6.88 7.00 16.24
N ILE A 19 6.75 5.95 17.05
CA ILE A 19 7.85 5.46 17.89
C ILE A 19 9.03 5.00 17.00
N PHE A 20 8.74 4.19 15.98
CA PHE A 20 9.79 3.51 15.21
C PHE A 20 10.28 4.31 14.01
N TRP A 21 9.40 4.86 13.17
CA TRP A 21 9.84 5.74 12.08
C TRP A 21 10.13 7.16 12.54
N GLY A 22 9.30 7.74 13.41
CA GLY A 22 9.56 9.07 13.97
C GLY A 22 10.83 9.09 14.84
N GLY A 23 11.00 8.09 15.70
CA GLY A 23 12.24 7.91 16.46
C GLY A 23 13.45 7.66 15.56
N CYS A 24 13.31 6.83 14.51
CA CYS A 24 14.38 6.58 13.55
C CYS A 24 14.77 7.86 12.79
N ALA A 25 13.80 8.67 12.37
CA ALA A 25 14.05 9.96 11.73
C ALA A 25 14.78 10.91 12.67
N LEU A 26 14.34 11.03 13.93
CA LEU A 26 15.00 11.88 14.93
C LEU A 26 16.47 11.47 15.12
N ILE A 27 16.73 10.19 15.40
CA ILE A 27 18.08 9.67 15.62
C ILE A 27 18.94 9.84 14.36
N SER A 28 18.41 9.53 13.19
CA SER A 28 19.09 9.67 11.91
C SER A 28 19.51 11.12 11.63
N GLN A 29 18.63 12.09 11.91
CA GLN A 29 18.93 13.51 11.72
C GLN A 29 19.90 14.05 12.77
N THR A 30 19.70 13.73 14.06
CA THR A 30 20.51 14.23 15.17
C THR A 30 21.95 13.73 15.14
N PHE A 31 22.16 12.45 14.80
CA PHE A 31 23.49 11.83 14.84
C PHE A 31 24.13 11.66 13.46
N ASP A 32 23.48 12.15 12.41
CA ASP A 32 23.91 12.00 11.01
C ASP A 32 24.17 10.53 10.59
N ILE A 33 23.36 9.62 11.13
CA ILE A 33 23.44 8.18 10.84
C ILE A 33 22.41 7.82 9.77
N THR A 34 22.84 7.05 8.77
CA THR A 34 21.96 6.58 7.69
C THR A 34 21.26 5.27 8.05
N ILE A 35 20.21 4.94 7.28
CA ILE A 35 19.50 3.65 7.37
C ILE A 35 20.42 2.43 7.16
N ASN A 36 21.69 2.61 6.79
CA ASN A 36 22.63 1.50 6.73
C ASN A 36 22.98 0.93 8.11
N ASN A 37 22.83 1.72 9.18
CA ASN A 37 23.03 1.28 10.56
C ASN A 37 21.98 0.23 10.97
N ILE A 38 22.43 -0.89 11.55
CA ILE A 38 21.56 -2.02 11.92
C ILE A 38 20.42 -1.64 12.87
N PHE A 39 20.67 -0.75 13.84
CA PHE A 39 19.65 -0.29 14.77
C PHE A 39 18.54 0.48 14.05
N LEU A 40 18.93 1.40 13.15
CA LEU A 40 17.96 2.14 12.33
C LEU A 40 17.20 1.23 11.35
N ARG A 41 17.85 0.19 10.80
CA ARG A 41 17.17 -0.83 9.95
C ARG A 41 16.09 -1.56 10.72
N ILE A 42 16.38 -2.00 11.94
CA ILE A 42 15.41 -2.70 12.79
C ILE A 42 14.23 -1.77 13.08
N MET A 43 14.49 -0.52 13.49
CA MET A 43 13.43 0.45 13.72
C MET A 43 12.59 0.69 12.46
N HIS A 44 13.23 0.86 11.32
CA HIS A 44 12.56 1.07 10.04
C HIS A 44 11.66 -0.10 9.65
N ILE A 45 12.13 -1.35 9.81
CA ILE A 45 11.33 -2.54 9.52
C ILE A 45 10.11 -2.60 10.46
N VAL A 46 10.30 -2.39 11.77
CA VAL A 46 9.18 -2.42 12.72
C VAL A 46 8.15 -1.32 12.43
N GLY A 47 8.62 -0.12 12.06
CA GLY A 47 7.74 0.97 11.63
C GLY A 47 6.92 0.61 10.40
N GLY A 48 7.54 0.01 9.37
CA GLY A 48 6.84 -0.45 8.16
C GLY A 48 5.85 -1.60 8.42
N PHE A 49 6.11 -2.43 9.43
CA PHE A 49 5.20 -3.50 9.86
C PHE A 49 4.05 -3.01 10.75
N SER A 50 4.00 -1.73 11.11
CA SER A 50 2.97 -1.19 12.00
C SER A 50 1.52 -1.50 11.58
N PRO A 51 1.06 -1.31 10.32
CA PRO A 51 -0.29 -1.71 9.92
C PRO A 51 -0.51 -3.23 10.00
N THR A 52 0.50 -4.04 9.69
CA THR A 52 0.42 -5.50 9.79
C THR A 52 0.24 -5.96 11.24
N ILE A 53 1.08 -5.45 12.15
CA ILE A 53 1.02 -5.72 13.59
C ILE A 53 -0.33 -5.25 14.16
N ALA A 54 -0.72 -4.02 13.83
CA ALA A 54 -2.00 -3.45 14.26
C ALA A 54 -3.20 -4.26 13.76
N SER A 55 -3.12 -4.80 12.54
CA SER A 55 -4.20 -5.60 11.96
C SER A 55 -4.45 -6.87 12.77
N TYR A 56 -3.39 -7.62 13.11
CA TYR A 56 -3.51 -8.85 13.89
C TYR A 56 -4.09 -8.57 15.27
N ILE A 57 -3.51 -7.59 15.99
CA ILE A 57 -3.93 -7.23 17.35
C ILE A 57 -5.41 -6.80 17.35
N SER A 58 -5.79 -5.90 16.44
CA SER A 58 -7.14 -5.35 16.38
C SER A 58 -8.16 -6.39 15.96
N LEU A 59 -7.86 -7.23 14.97
CA LEU A 59 -8.75 -8.32 14.54
C LEU A 59 -8.93 -9.37 15.63
N ARG A 60 -7.87 -9.72 16.38
CA ARG A 60 -7.97 -10.66 17.50
C ARG A 60 -8.86 -10.07 18.60
N ARG A 61 -8.56 -8.85 19.05
CA ARG A 61 -9.29 -8.17 20.14
C ARG A 61 -10.78 -7.96 19.84
N ASN A 62 -11.14 -7.82 18.57
CA ASN A 62 -12.53 -7.72 18.10
C ASN A 62 -13.13 -9.05 17.64
N SER A 63 -12.52 -10.18 18.01
CA SER A 63 -12.99 -11.54 17.72
C SER A 63 -13.26 -11.80 16.23
N LYS A 64 -12.54 -11.12 15.34
CA LYS A 64 -12.61 -11.30 13.87
C LYS A 64 -11.68 -12.40 13.38
N VAL A 65 -10.69 -12.77 14.17
CA VAL A 65 -9.82 -13.94 13.98
C VAL A 65 -9.61 -14.62 15.33
N LYS A 66 -9.64 -15.95 15.37
CA LYS A 66 -9.43 -16.72 16.61
C LYS A 66 -7.96 -16.78 17.01
N ASN A 67 -7.07 -16.98 16.05
CA ASN A 67 -5.64 -17.16 16.28
C ASN A 67 -4.81 -16.69 15.08
N PHE A 68 -3.49 -16.74 15.23
CA PHE A 68 -2.53 -16.33 14.19
C PHE A 68 -2.69 -17.14 12.90
N LYS A 69 -2.96 -18.45 12.99
CA LYS A 69 -3.16 -19.31 11.82
C LYS A 69 -4.39 -18.89 10.99
N GLU A 70 -5.49 -18.52 11.64
CA GLU A 70 -6.68 -18.02 10.94
C GLU A 70 -6.40 -16.67 10.27
N TRP A 71 -5.68 -15.77 10.94
CA TRP A 71 -5.26 -14.49 10.37
C TRP A 71 -4.39 -14.69 9.13
N LEU A 72 -3.38 -15.58 9.19
CA LEU A 72 -2.55 -15.93 8.02
C LEU A 72 -3.37 -16.52 6.88
N LYS A 73 -4.36 -17.39 7.16
CA LYS A 73 -5.24 -17.93 6.12
C LYS A 73 -6.05 -16.84 5.40
N LYS A 74 -6.44 -15.78 6.10
CA LYS A 74 -7.11 -14.63 5.50
C LYS A 74 -6.17 -13.77 4.65
N ILE A 75 -4.88 -13.73 4.99
CA ILE A 75 -3.85 -13.01 4.23
C ILE A 75 -3.53 -13.73 2.92
N PHE A 76 -3.32 -15.04 2.98
CA PHE A 76 -2.92 -15.85 1.84
C PHE A 76 -4.12 -16.56 1.19
N ASP A 77 -5.16 -15.80 0.90
CA ASP A 77 -6.37 -16.27 0.22
C ASP A 77 -6.20 -16.32 -1.31
N ILE A 78 -5.21 -17.07 -1.79
CA ILE A 78 -4.74 -17.07 -3.20
C ILE A 78 -5.81 -17.57 -4.21
N LYS A 79 -6.85 -18.26 -3.76
CA LYS A 79 -7.85 -18.86 -4.67
C LYS A 79 -8.89 -17.83 -5.10
N HIS A 80 -8.59 -17.09 -6.17
CA HIS A 80 -9.48 -16.13 -6.84
C HIS A 80 -9.71 -16.48 -8.31
N ASN A 81 -10.76 -15.93 -8.92
CA ASN A 81 -11.03 -16.11 -10.34
C ASN A 81 -9.94 -15.43 -11.22
N ILE A 82 -9.81 -15.87 -12.47
CA ILE A 82 -8.81 -15.32 -13.40
C ILE A 82 -9.01 -13.81 -13.63
N GLY A 83 -10.26 -13.34 -13.63
CA GLY A 83 -10.58 -11.92 -13.78
C GLY A 83 -9.94 -11.03 -12.71
N THR A 84 -9.84 -11.51 -11.47
CA THR A 84 -9.16 -10.79 -10.37
C THR A 84 -7.68 -10.57 -10.68
N TYR A 85 -7.00 -11.59 -11.21
CA TYR A 85 -5.58 -11.48 -11.56
C TYR A 85 -5.37 -10.63 -12.83
N LEU A 86 -6.32 -10.64 -13.77
CA LEU A 86 -6.31 -9.69 -14.88
C LEU A 86 -6.46 -8.24 -14.40
N LEU A 87 -7.24 -7.98 -13.35
CA LEU A 87 -7.31 -6.65 -12.72
C LEU A 87 -5.98 -6.23 -12.08
N VAL A 88 -5.30 -7.16 -11.40
CA VAL A 88 -3.95 -6.92 -10.85
C VAL A 88 -3.01 -6.48 -11.97
N VAL A 89 -2.95 -7.24 -13.06
CA VAL A 89 -2.11 -6.91 -14.22
C VAL A 89 -2.51 -5.56 -14.83
N LEU A 90 -3.80 -5.32 -15.03
CA LEU A 90 -4.31 -4.07 -15.59
C LEU A 90 -3.83 -2.84 -14.79
N PHE A 91 -4.02 -2.83 -13.47
CA PHE A 91 -3.63 -1.68 -12.65
C PHE A 91 -2.11 -1.51 -12.55
N VAL A 92 -1.34 -2.59 -12.54
CA VAL A 92 0.13 -2.53 -12.64
C VAL A 92 0.57 -1.91 -13.97
N LEU A 93 -0.07 -2.32 -15.07
CA LEU A 93 0.19 -1.75 -16.40
C LEU A 93 -0.19 -0.27 -16.47
N ILE A 94 -1.35 0.13 -15.96
CA ILE A 94 -1.74 1.55 -15.94
C ILE A 94 -0.68 2.39 -15.21
N TYR A 95 -0.23 1.93 -14.04
CA TYR A 95 0.79 2.63 -13.25
C TYR A 95 2.11 2.79 -14.02
N TYR A 96 2.66 1.68 -14.52
CA TYR A 96 3.99 1.70 -15.15
C TYR A 96 3.98 2.23 -16.58
N LEU A 97 2.99 1.90 -17.40
CA LEU A 97 2.93 2.39 -18.78
C LEU A 97 2.80 3.91 -18.80
N LEU A 98 1.89 4.50 -18.01
CA LEU A 98 1.73 5.95 -17.97
C LEU A 98 2.95 6.64 -17.36
N GLY A 99 3.52 6.08 -16.29
CA GLY A 99 4.76 6.58 -15.68
C GLY A 99 5.91 6.62 -16.68
N CYS A 100 6.19 5.51 -17.34
CA CYS A 100 7.29 5.36 -18.30
C CYS A 100 7.06 6.19 -19.59
N LEU A 101 5.84 6.23 -20.13
CA LEU A 101 5.56 6.98 -21.36
C LEU A 101 5.68 8.49 -21.17
N ILE A 102 5.29 9.00 -19.99
CA ILE A 102 5.29 10.44 -19.71
C ILE A 102 6.67 10.92 -19.24
N ASN A 103 7.34 10.14 -18.37
CA ASN A 103 8.59 10.57 -17.75
C ASN A 103 9.84 10.05 -18.46
N GLY A 104 9.70 9.12 -19.42
CA GLY A 104 10.80 8.24 -19.79
C GLY A 104 11.12 7.25 -18.66
N PHE A 105 12.02 6.31 -18.91
CA PHE A 105 12.49 5.37 -17.90
C PHE A 105 13.89 4.84 -18.24
N GLU A 106 14.58 4.39 -17.21
CA GLU A 106 15.81 3.61 -17.31
C GLU A 106 15.56 2.17 -16.84
N ILE A 107 16.36 1.23 -17.35
CA ILE A 107 16.34 -0.16 -16.91
C ILE A 107 17.35 -0.31 -15.77
N GLY A 108 16.86 -0.34 -14.53
CA GLY A 108 17.69 -0.48 -13.32
C GLY A 108 18.13 -1.92 -13.03
N ALA A 109 17.31 -2.89 -13.40
CA ALA A 109 17.58 -4.31 -13.23
C ALA A 109 16.97 -5.13 -14.38
N PRO A 110 17.52 -6.31 -14.71
CA PRO A 110 16.92 -7.19 -15.70
C PRO A 110 15.49 -7.60 -15.33
N ILE A 111 14.59 -7.66 -16.32
CA ILE A 111 13.17 -7.94 -16.09
C ILE A 111 12.91 -9.25 -15.32
N PHE A 112 13.74 -10.28 -15.52
CA PHE A 112 13.59 -11.57 -14.83
C PHE A 112 13.78 -11.47 -13.31
N MET A 113 14.44 -10.42 -12.81
CA MET A 113 14.62 -10.18 -11.37
C MET A 113 13.29 -9.96 -10.66
N ILE A 114 12.19 -9.66 -11.36
CA ILE A 114 10.87 -9.55 -10.76
C ILE A 114 10.45 -10.83 -10.02
N LEU A 115 10.90 -12.01 -10.49
CA LEU A 115 10.63 -13.30 -9.85
C LEU A 115 11.26 -13.43 -8.47
N VAL A 116 12.34 -12.67 -8.21
CA VAL A 116 13.06 -12.65 -6.93
C VAL A 116 12.58 -11.48 -6.08
N ILE A 117 12.43 -10.29 -6.68
CA ILE A 117 12.13 -9.05 -5.96
C ILE A 117 10.67 -9.01 -5.51
N ALA A 118 9.70 -9.40 -6.35
CA ALA A 118 8.28 -9.31 -5.99
C ALA A 118 7.93 -10.13 -4.73
N PRO A 119 8.44 -11.36 -4.53
CA PRO A 119 8.26 -12.07 -3.26
C PRO A 119 8.88 -11.34 -2.05
N MET A 120 10.05 -10.73 -2.21
CA MET A 120 10.69 -9.94 -1.13
C MET A 120 9.84 -8.72 -0.75
N MET A 121 9.12 -8.14 -1.71
CA MET A 121 8.23 -7.01 -1.47
C MET A 121 7.01 -7.35 -0.62
N LEU A 122 6.77 -8.63 -0.29
CA LEU A 122 5.83 -9.00 0.77
C LEU A 122 6.23 -8.38 2.12
N VAL A 123 7.53 -8.31 2.40
CA VAL A 123 8.11 -7.66 3.59
C VAL A 123 8.37 -6.17 3.32
N GLY A 124 8.55 -5.79 2.05
CA GLY A 124 8.86 -4.42 1.61
C GLY A 124 7.64 -3.55 1.28
N GLY A 125 6.44 -3.88 1.77
CA GLY A 125 5.23 -3.07 1.58
C GLY A 125 3.95 -3.88 1.42
N GLY A 126 4.01 -5.06 0.79
CA GLY A 126 2.82 -5.91 0.58
C GLY A 126 2.10 -6.27 1.88
N ASN A 127 2.85 -6.46 2.98
CA ASN A 127 2.32 -6.71 4.32
C ASN A 127 1.38 -5.61 4.83
N GLU A 128 1.49 -4.37 4.34
CA GLU A 128 0.69 -3.24 4.79
C GLU A 128 -0.79 -3.39 4.44
N GLU A 129 -1.10 -4.03 3.31
CA GLU A 129 -2.47 -4.19 2.80
C GLU A 129 -3.35 -5.02 3.75
N VAL A 130 -2.74 -5.81 4.64
CA VAL A 130 -3.46 -6.52 5.70
C VAL A 130 -4.15 -5.55 6.65
N GLY A 131 -3.58 -4.38 6.91
CA GLY A 131 -4.26 -3.31 7.64
C GLY A 131 -5.25 -2.55 6.76
N TRP A 132 -4.76 -2.02 5.64
CA TRP A 132 -5.51 -1.07 4.82
C TRP A 132 -6.71 -1.71 4.12
N ARG A 133 -6.59 -2.92 3.57
CA ARG A 133 -7.64 -3.57 2.76
C ARG A 133 -8.40 -4.66 3.49
N MET A 134 -7.89 -5.18 4.61
CA MET A 134 -8.69 -6.08 5.45
C MET A 134 -9.54 -5.34 6.48
N ILE A 135 -9.09 -4.15 6.94
CA ILE A 135 -9.76 -3.40 8.01
C ILE A 135 -10.25 -2.04 7.52
N LEU A 136 -9.35 -1.12 7.19
CA LEU A 136 -9.70 0.30 7.05
C LEU A 136 -10.67 0.53 5.89
N GLN A 137 -10.28 0.12 4.69
CA GLN A 137 -11.07 0.30 3.47
C GLN A 137 -12.47 -0.33 3.60
N PRO A 138 -12.63 -1.63 3.92
CA PRO A 138 -13.98 -2.22 4.01
C PRO A 138 -14.85 -1.63 5.12
N GLU A 139 -14.26 -1.22 6.25
CA GLU A 139 -15.04 -0.61 7.33
C GLU A 139 -15.49 0.82 7.00
N LEU A 140 -14.65 1.62 6.34
CA LEU A 140 -15.02 2.95 5.85
C LEU A 140 -16.08 2.87 4.75
N GLU A 141 -15.98 1.92 3.83
CA GLU A 141 -16.97 1.74 2.74
C GLU A 141 -18.38 1.51 3.28
N LYS A 142 -18.52 0.77 4.39
CA LYS A 142 -19.83 0.53 5.05
C LYS A 142 -20.52 1.80 5.54
N LYS A 143 -19.83 2.94 5.59
CA LYS A 143 -20.40 4.22 6.04
C LYS A 143 -20.36 5.29 4.95
N PHE A 144 -19.30 5.33 4.15
CA PHE A 144 -18.99 6.45 3.27
C PHE A 144 -19.10 6.12 1.78
N GLY A 145 -19.40 4.86 1.42
CA GLY A 145 -19.34 4.41 0.03
C GLY A 145 -17.91 4.26 -0.49
N PHE A 146 -17.77 3.79 -1.73
CA PHE A 146 -16.47 3.44 -2.32
C PHE A 146 -15.51 4.63 -2.40
N ASN A 147 -15.91 5.72 -3.07
CA ASN A 147 -15.01 6.85 -3.36
C ASN A 147 -14.46 7.50 -2.09
N LEU A 148 -15.34 7.88 -1.16
CA LEU A 148 -14.90 8.57 0.05
C LEU A 148 -14.09 7.63 0.97
N ALA A 149 -14.42 6.35 1.06
CA ALA A 149 -13.61 5.38 1.80
C ALA A 149 -12.21 5.20 1.21
N THR A 150 -12.10 5.15 -0.13
CA THR A 150 -10.82 5.06 -0.84
C THR A 150 -9.97 6.29 -0.64
N ILE A 151 -10.55 7.49 -0.75
CA ILE A 151 -9.84 8.76 -0.51
C ILE A 151 -9.34 8.83 0.94
N LEU A 152 -10.20 8.53 1.92
CA LEU A 152 -9.81 8.54 3.33
C LEU A 152 -8.71 7.51 3.64
N THR A 153 -8.78 6.32 3.03
CA THR A 153 -7.73 5.30 3.17
C THR A 153 -6.42 5.77 2.55
N GLY A 154 -6.46 6.36 1.35
CA GLY A 154 -5.29 6.90 0.66
C GLY A 154 -4.62 8.04 1.42
N ILE A 155 -5.41 8.99 1.96
CA ILE A 155 -4.89 10.07 2.81
C ILE A 155 -4.26 9.52 4.09
N THR A 156 -4.93 8.57 4.75
CA THR A 156 -4.40 7.93 5.96
C THR A 156 -3.06 7.25 5.68
N TRP A 157 -2.98 6.53 4.57
CA TRP A 157 -1.76 5.83 4.16
C TRP A 157 -0.64 6.80 3.75
N TRP A 158 -0.97 7.90 3.07
CA TRP A 158 -0.01 8.96 2.78
C TRP A 158 0.57 9.58 4.05
N LEU A 159 -0.29 9.99 4.99
CA LEU A 159 0.13 10.57 6.27
C LEU A 159 0.95 9.59 7.11
N TRP A 160 0.66 8.29 7.03
CA TRP A 160 1.42 7.26 7.73
C TRP A 160 2.89 7.19 7.26
N HIS A 161 3.16 7.49 5.99
CA HIS A 161 4.53 7.53 5.47
C HIS A 161 5.31 8.76 5.91
N PHE A 162 4.68 9.82 6.44
CA PHE A 162 5.35 11.10 6.64
C PHE A 162 6.74 11.01 7.31
N PRO A 163 6.94 10.25 8.40
CA PRO A 163 8.26 10.23 9.06
C PRO A 163 9.37 9.55 8.25
N ILE A 164 9.05 8.61 7.36
CA ILE A 164 10.07 7.86 6.59
C ILE A 164 10.85 8.78 5.62
N PHE A 165 10.25 9.89 5.22
CA PHE A 165 10.87 10.92 4.36
C PHE A 165 11.98 11.69 5.07
N PHE A 166 12.09 11.58 6.40
CA PHE A 166 13.10 12.24 7.20
C PHE A 166 14.21 11.28 7.70
N ILE A 167 14.21 10.02 7.26
CA ILE A 167 15.25 9.04 7.62
C ILE A 167 16.36 9.05 6.55
N LYS A 168 17.61 9.38 6.91
CA LYS A 168 18.70 9.51 5.95
C LYS A 168 19.02 8.19 5.26
N GLY A 169 19.15 8.23 3.94
CA GLY A 169 19.48 7.08 3.10
C GLY A 169 18.30 6.19 2.71
N THR A 170 17.07 6.53 3.07
CA THR A 170 15.88 5.89 2.48
C THR A 170 15.63 6.42 1.07
N ALA A 171 15.00 5.61 0.22
CA ALA A 171 14.58 6.06 -1.11
C ALA A 171 13.57 7.22 -1.01
N ASN A 172 12.71 7.19 0.01
CA ASN A 172 11.66 8.19 0.26
C ASN A 172 12.22 9.60 0.49
N MET A 173 13.37 9.73 1.15
CA MET A 173 13.99 11.05 1.41
C MET A 173 14.27 11.83 0.13
N ASN A 174 14.53 11.14 -0.99
CA ASN A 174 14.80 11.77 -2.29
C ASN A 174 13.53 11.97 -3.14
N MET A 175 12.36 11.56 -2.64
CA MET A 175 11.09 11.69 -3.33
C MET A 175 10.36 12.98 -2.94
N ASN A 176 9.58 13.53 -3.87
CA ASN A 176 8.66 14.60 -3.54
C ASN A 176 7.45 14.03 -2.77
N TYR A 177 7.29 14.44 -1.51
CA TYR A 177 6.23 13.93 -0.62
C TYR A 177 4.81 14.18 -1.15
N PHE A 178 4.59 15.31 -1.83
CA PHE A 178 3.28 15.63 -2.41
C PHE A 178 2.95 14.74 -3.61
N LEU A 179 3.91 14.55 -4.53
CA LEU A 179 3.74 13.63 -5.65
C LEU A 179 3.53 12.18 -5.17
N PHE A 180 4.27 11.77 -4.14
CA PHE A 180 4.06 10.48 -3.49
C PHE A 180 2.64 10.32 -2.95
N GLY A 181 2.06 11.37 -2.34
CA GLY A 181 0.67 11.36 -1.89
C GLY A 181 -0.35 11.13 -3.00
N ILE A 182 -0.13 11.72 -4.19
CA ILE A 182 -0.96 11.46 -5.38
C ILE A 182 -0.85 9.97 -5.76
N MET A 183 0.36 9.40 -5.76
CA MET A 183 0.55 7.98 -6.07
C MET A 183 -0.03 7.04 -5.01
N CYS A 184 0.00 7.41 -3.72
CA CYS A 184 -0.71 6.68 -2.66
C CYS A 184 -2.22 6.62 -2.93
N LEU A 185 -2.81 7.71 -3.40
CA LEU A 185 -4.22 7.75 -3.77
C LEU A 185 -4.50 6.92 -5.03
N THR A 186 -3.63 6.99 -6.04
CA THR A 186 -3.71 6.15 -7.25
C THR A 186 -3.73 4.66 -6.89
N LEU A 187 -2.75 4.20 -6.12
CA LEU A 187 -2.68 2.81 -5.68
C LEU A 187 -3.85 2.43 -4.75
N SER A 188 -4.36 3.38 -3.96
CA SER A 188 -5.54 3.13 -3.14
C SER A 188 -6.79 2.86 -3.97
N TYR A 189 -7.00 3.58 -5.08
CA TYR A 189 -8.09 3.28 -6.00
C TYR A 189 -7.95 1.92 -6.68
N ALA A 190 -6.75 1.60 -7.19
CA ALA A 190 -6.47 0.29 -7.77
C ALA A 190 -6.78 -0.85 -6.78
N MET A 191 -6.21 -0.77 -5.57
CA MET A 191 -6.35 -1.84 -4.58
C MET A 191 -7.74 -1.88 -3.95
N ALA A 192 -8.43 -0.74 -3.77
CA ALA A 192 -9.82 -0.73 -3.34
C ALA A 192 -10.73 -1.41 -4.37
N THR A 193 -10.54 -1.16 -5.66
CA THR A 193 -11.30 -1.82 -6.74
C THR A 193 -11.04 -3.33 -6.74
N ILE A 194 -9.77 -3.75 -6.71
CA ILE A 194 -9.40 -5.17 -6.63
C ILE A 194 -10.03 -5.82 -5.38
N ARG A 195 -9.95 -5.15 -4.23
CA ARG A 195 -10.53 -5.62 -2.96
C ARG A 195 -12.05 -5.76 -3.01
N LYS A 196 -12.72 -4.83 -3.69
CA LYS A 196 -14.19 -4.82 -3.85
C LYS A 196 -14.65 -6.00 -4.70
N ILE A 197 -13.96 -6.28 -5.80
CA ILE A 197 -14.30 -7.35 -6.74
C ILE A 197 -13.94 -8.73 -6.19
N SER A 198 -12.74 -8.90 -5.62
CA SER A 198 -12.24 -10.20 -5.17
C SER A 198 -12.74 -10.61 -3.79
N GLU A 199 -13.20 -9.65 -3.00
CA GLU A 199 -13.47 -9.78 -1.56
C GLU A 199 -12.26 -10.22 -0.71
N GLY A 200 -11.09 -10.44 -1.33
CA GLY A 200 -9.86 -10.93 -0.71
C GLY A 200 -8.76 -9.89 -0.61
N VAL A 201 -7.74 -10.19 0.18
CA VAL A 201 -6.61 -9.26 0.41
C VAL A 201 -5.37 -9.64 -0.39
N PHE A 202 -5.17 -10.94 -0.68
CA PHE A 202 -3.98 -11.40 -1.39
C PHE A 202 -3.78 -10.72 -2.76
N PRO A 203 -4.81 -10.48 -3.59
CA PRO A 203 -4.63 -9.77 -4.83
C PRO A 203 -4.11 -8.34 -4.65
N CYS A 204 -4.52 -7.64 -3.58
CA CYS A 204 -3.99 -6.31 -3.23
C CYS A 204 -2.52 -6.39 -2.81
N ILE A 205 -2.17 -7.37 -1.97
CA ILE A 205 -0.79 -7.65 -1.57
C ILE A 205 0.07 -7.88 -2.80
N LEU A 206 -0.39 -8.73 -3.73
CA LEU A 206 0.30 -9.02 -4.98
C LEU A 206 0.49 -7.75 -5.83
N THR A 207 -0.55 -6.91 -5.98
CA THR A 207 -0.43 -5.63 -6.69
C THR A 207 0.65 -4.76 -6.06
N HIS A 208 0.63 -4.57 -4.74
CA HIS A 208 1.62 -3.74 -4.05
C HIS A 208 3.04 -4.33 -4.22
N CYS A 209 3.21 -5.64 -4.06
CA CYS A 209 4.49 -6.31 -4.29
C CYS A 209 5.03 -6.13 -5.71
N LEU A 210 4.16 -6.25 -6.72
CA LEU A 210 4.54 -6.04 -8.12
C LEU A 210 4.90 -4.58 -8.37
N ILE A 211 4.13 -3.63 -7.82
CA ILE A 211 4.43 -2.21 -7.97
C ILE A 211 5.79 -1.87 -7.36
N ASN A 212 6.06 -2.26 -6.11
CA ASN A 212 7.35 -1.96 -5.48
C ASN A 212 8.49 -2.77 -6.12
N GLY A 213 8.23 -3.99 -6.59
CA GLY A 213 9.26 -4.81 -7.22
C GLY A 213 9.70 -4.28 -8.57
N LEU A 214 8.74 -3.80 -9.37
CA LEU A 214 9.01 -3.19 -10.67
C LEU A 214 9.74 -1.86 -10.57
N SER A 215 9.76 -1.18 -9.42
CA SER A 215 10.45 0.11 -9.29
C SER A 215 11.97 -0.05 -9.29
N ALA A 216 12.48 -1.26 -9.03
CA ALA A 216 13.89 -1.60 -9.21
C ALA A 216 14.24 -1.89 -10.68
N ILE A 217 13.24 -2.18 -11.52
CA ILE A 217 13.41 -2.55 -12.93
C ILE A 217 13.19 -1.32 -13.81
N PHE A 218 12.05 -0.66 -13.67
CA PHE A 218 11.68 0.55 -14.40
C PHE A 218 11.88 1.76 -13.49
N VAL A 219 13.03 2.42 -13.66
CA VAL A 219 13.42 3.56 -12.83
C VAL A 219 13.02 4.85 -13.54
N PHE A 220 12.18 5.65 -12.91
CA PHE A 220 11.80 6.97 -13.39
C PHE A 220 11.45 7.90 -12.23
N ASN A 221 11.58 9.20 -12.46
CA ASN A 221 11.18 10.22 -11.49
C ASN A 221 9.73 10.64 -11.74
N PHE A 222 8.96 10.79 -10.67
CA PHE A 222 7.60 11.27 -10.76
C PHE A 222 7.56 12.73 -11.23
N SER A 223 6.78 13.00 -12.27
CA SER A 223 6.32 14.35 -12.62
C SER A 223 4.87 14.55 -12.19
N LEU A 224 4.47 15.79 -11.91
CA LEU A 224 3.08 16.13 -11.59
C LEU A 224 2.11 15.64 -12.68
N LEU A 225 2.49 15.79 -13.96
CA LEU A 225 1.69 15.32 -15.09
C LEU A 225 1.47 13.79 -15.02
N SER A 226 2.54 13.01 -14.84
CA SER A 226 2.43 11.55 -14.76
C SER A 226 1.58 11.09 -13.57
N CYS A 227 1.72 11.75 -12.42
CA CYS A 227 0.94 11.42 -11.22
C CYS A 227 -0.56 11.72 -11.42
N CYS A 228 -0.89 12.90 -11.94
CA CYS A 228 -2.29 13.29 -12.18
C CYS A 228 -2.95 12.41 -13.25
N VAL A 229 -2.26 12.15 -14.37
CA VAL A 229 -2.79 11.29 -15.45
C VAL A 229 -2.98 9.86 -14.95
N SER A 230 -2.03 9.31 -14.20
CA SER A 230 -2.15 7.95 -13.63
C SER A 230 -3.30 7.86 -12.62
N LEU A 231 -3.49 8.88 -11.78
CA LEU A 231 -4.62 8.95 -10.84
C LEU A 231 -5.95 8.98 -11.60
N ILE A 232 -6.11 9.89 -12.56
CA ILE A 232 -7.34 10.05 -13.33
C ILE A 232 -7.67 8.75 -14.07
N ALA A 233 -6.69 8.17 -14.78
CA ALA A 233 -6.86 6.90 -15.49
C ALA A 233 -7.32 5.79 -14.53
N THR A 234 -6.64 5.65 -13.38
CA THR A 234 -6.96 4.62 -12.38
C THR A 234 -8.36 4.81 -11.77
N VAL A 235 -8.75 6.06 -11.47
CA VAL A 235 -10.09 6.38 -10.95
C VAL A 235 -11.15 6.06 -11.99
N VAL A 236 -10.99 6.53 -13.23
CA VAL A 236 -11.95 6.28 -14.31
C VAL A 236 -12.09 4.79 -14.58
N THR A 237 -10.98 4.06 -14.71
CA THR A 237 -10.99 2.60 -14.88
C THR A 237 -11.69 1.90 -13.71
N SER A 238 -11.43 2.33 -12.47
CA SER A 238 -12.10 1.80 -11.28
C SER A 238 -13.62 1.97 -11.35
N LEU A 239 -14.08 3.19 -11.66
CA LEU A 239 -15.51 3.49 -11.77
C LEU A 239 -16.20 2.70 -12.90
N ILE A 240 -15.53 2.53 -14.04
CA ILE A 240 -16.03 1.71 -15.15
C ILE A 240 -16.19 0.26 -14.71
N ILE A 241 -15.16 -0.34 -14.08
CA ILE A 241 -15.19 -1.73 -13.61
C ILE A 241 -16.32 -1.94 -12.61
N LEU A 242 -16.51 -1.01 -11.67
CA LEU A 242 -17.54 -1.10 -10.65
C LEU A 242 -18.96 -0.90 -11.21
N ASN A 243 -19.13 -0.04 -12.21
CA ASN A 243 -20.43 0.15 -12.88
C ASN A 243 -20.84 -1.04 -13.76
N ILE A 244 -19.88 -1.67 -14.46
CA ILE A 244 -20.16 -2.86 -15.29
C ILE A 244 -20.56 -4.03 -14.39
N ASN A 245 -19.91 -4.18 -13.23
CA ASN A 245 -20.28 -5.19 -12.25
C ASN A 245 -21.47 -4.69 -11.42
N LYS A 246 -22.69 -4.85 -11.97
CA LYS A 246 -23.99 -4.45 -11.35
C LYS A 246 -24.15 -4.80 -9.86
N ARG A 247 -23.38 -5.78 -9.35
CA ARG A 247 -23.31 -6.16 -7.94
C ARG A 247 -22.72 -5.08 -7.02
N TYR A 248 -21.99 -4.08 -7.55
CA TYR A 248 -21.26 -3.09 -6.77
C TYR A 248 -21.63 -1.62 -7.11
N ALA A 249 -22.70 -1.40 -7.88
CA ALA A 249 -23.14 -0.09 -8.35
C ALA A 249 -23.88 0.78 -7.29
N SER A 250 -23.56 0.62 -6.00
CA SER A 250 -24.21 1.30 -4.87
C SER A 250 -23.21 2.00 -3.96
#